data_AF-A0A2P5P790-F1
#
_entry.id   AF-A0A2P5P790-F1
#
_cell.length_a   1.000
_cell.length_b   1.000
_cell.length_c   1.000
_cell.angle_alpha   90.00
_cell.angle_beta   90.00
_cell.angle_gamma   90.00
#
_symmetry.space_group_name_H-M   'P 1'
#
loop_
_entity.id
_entity.type
_entity.pdbx_description
1 polymer ?
#
loop_
_entity_poly.entity_id
_entity_poly.type
_entity_poly.pdbx_seq_one_letter_code
_entity_poly.pdbx_strand_id
1 'polypeptide(L)'
;MEDRHRLVSEAYKVACRIEQIELRLSALDLRGRDSLDELKHPPTLELIEELANLKQIFYGLIERINLLKSQKAIHRPYAAI
;
A
#
# COMPACT_ATOMS: atom_id res chain seq x y z
N MET A 1 6.72 -13.15 17.35
CA MET A 1 5.47 -13.28 16.54
C MET A 1 4.68 -11.97 16.51
N GLU A 2 4.81 -11.12 17.54
CA GLU A 2 4.16 -9.82 17.68
C GLU A 2 4.50 -8.83 16.56
N ASP A 3 5.79 -8.72 16.17
CA ASP A 3 6.21 -7.81 15.09
C ASP A 3 5.58 -8.13 13.73
N ARG A 4 5.34 -9.41 13.43
CA ARG A 4 4.70 -9.81 12.17
C ARG A 4 3.22 -9.42 12.17
N HIS A 5 2.52 -9.65 13.28
CA HIS A 5 1.11 -9.23 13.39
C HIS A 5 0.99 -7.72 13.32
N ARG A 6 1.91 -6.99 13.94
CA ARG A 6 1.99 -5.53 13.84
C ARG A 6 2.19 -5.06 12.39
N LEU A 7 3.18 -5.60 11.68
CA LEU A 7 3.44 -5.24 10.28
C LEU A 7 2.26 -5.56 9.35
N VAL A 8 1.60 -6.70 9.56
CA VAL A 8 0.40 -7.05 8.78
C VAL A 8 -0.76 -6.10 9.10
N SER A 9 -0.95 -5.73 10.37
CA SER A 9 -1.96 -4.75 10.77
C SER A 9 -1.70 -3.37 10.18
N GLU A 10 -0.44 -2.93 10.18
CA GLU A 10 -0.02 -1.68 9.56
C GLU A 10 -0.25 -1.72 8.04
N ALA A 11 0.15 -2.80 7.37
CA ALA A 11 -0.10 -2.96 5.93
C ALA A 11 -1.60 -2.93 5.60
N TYR A 12 -2.43 -3.57 6.42
CA TYR A 12 -3.89 -3.55 6.27
C TYR A 12 -4.45 -2.13 6.40
N LYS A 13 -4.04 -1.37 7.42
CA LYS A 13 -4.47 0.03 7.59
C LYS A 13 -4.09 0.90 6.40
N VAL A 14 -2.87 0.73 5.87
CA VAL A 14 -2.41 1.45 4.68
C VAL A 14 -3.24 1.04 3.45
N ALA A 15 -3.54 -0.25 3.27
CA ALA A 15 -4.39 -0.73 2.18
C ALA A 15 -5.79 -0.11 2.22
N CYS A 16 -6.44 -0.08 3.39
CA CYS A 16 -7.75 0.58 3.54
C CYS A 16 -7.69 2.07 3.19
N ARG A 17 -6.59 2.76 3.53
CA ARG A 17 -6.41 4.17 3.20
C ARG A 17 -6.21 4.40 1.70
N ILE A 18 -5.46 3.53 1.03
CA ILE A 18 -5.29 3.52 -0.44
C ILE A 18 -6.66 3.40 -1.10
N GLU A 19 -7.47 2.41 -0.69
CA GLU A 19 -8.81 2.18 -1.24
C GLU A 19 -9.72 3.40 -1.07
N GLN A 20 -9.70 4.05 0.10
CA GLN A 20 -10.46 5.28 0.33
C GLN A 20 -10.07 6.41 -0.64
N ILE A 21 -8.78 6.58 -0.92
CA ILE A 21 -8.30 7.62 -1.84
C ILE A 21 -8.66 7.26 -3.28
N GLU A 22 -8.51 6.00 -3.69
CA GLU A 22 -8.90 5.54 -5.03
C GLU A 22 -10.39 5.70 -5.29
N LEU A 23 -11.25 5.45 -4.29
CA LEU A 23 -12.68 5.73 -4.37
C LEU A 23 -12.97 7.22 -4.52
N ARG A 24 -12.26 8.09 -3.78
CA ARG A 24 -12.40 9.55 -3.90
C ARG A 24 -11.96 10.05 -5.27
N LEU A 25 -10.84 9.56 -5.80
CA LEU A 25 -10.36 9.89 -7.14
C LEU A 25 -11.35 9.41 -8.21
N SER A 26 -11.89 8.19 -8.07
CA SER A 26 -12.89 7.66 -9.00
C SER A 26 -14.18 8.49 -8.98
N ALA A 27 -14.60 8.98 -7.80
CA ALA A 27 -15.77 9.86 -7.68
C ALA A 27 -15.53 11.25 -8.30
N LEU A 28 -14.28 11.74 -8.28
CA LEU A 28 -13.89 12.97 -8.97
C LEU A 28 -13.87 12.76 -10.48
N ASP A 29 -13.24 11.69 -10.97
CA ASP A 29 -13.19 11.34 -12.41
C ASP A 29 -14.60 11.19 -13.02
N LEU A 30 -15.56 10.62 -12.28
CA LEU A 30 -16.95 10.51 -12.71
C LEU A 30 -17.69 11.86 -12.79
N ARG A 31 -17.26 12.87 -12.02
CA ARG A 31 -17.78 14.25 -12.11
C ARG A 31 -17.07 15.06 -13.20
N GLY A 32 -15.80 14.76 -13.46
CA GLY A 32 -14.94 15.47 -14.40
C GLY A 32 -14.97 14.99 -15.85
N ARG A 33 -15.83 14.02 -16.21
CA ARG A 33 -15.98 13.57 -17.62
C ARG A 33 -16.37 14.69 -18.61
N ASP A 34 -16.79 15.86 -18.12
CA ASP A 34 -17.07 17.04 -18.94
C ASP A 34 -15.90 18.08 -18.99
N SER A 35 -14.81 17.91 -18.23
CA SER A 35 -13.67 18.84 -18.31
C SER A 35 -12.30 18.21 -18.00
N LEU A 36 -11.41 18.20 -19.01
CA LEU A 36 -9.99 17.84 -18.88
C LEU A 36 -9.20 18.77 -17.93
N ASP A 37 -9.79 19.88 -17.49
CA ASP A 37 -9.16 20.80 -16.55
C ASP A 37 -9.18 20.31 -15.10
N GLU A 38 -10.02 19.33 -14.74
CA GLU A 38 -10.11 18.81 -13.36
C GLU A 38 -8.85 18.09 -12.85
N LEU A 39 -8.01 17.58 -13.75
CA LEU A 39 -6.70 17.00 -13.40
C LEU A 39 -5.67 18.04 -12.95
N LYS A 40 -5.88 19.32 -13.28
CA LYS A 40 -5.03 20.43 -12.80
C LYS A 40 -5.51 21.00 -11.47
N HIS A 41 -6.61 20.48 -10.90
CA HIS A 41 -7.09 20.96 -9.62
C HIS A 41 -6.10 20.56 -8.51
N PRO A 42 -5.64 21.52 -7.69
CA PRO A 42 -4.75 21.26 -6.55
C PRO A 42 -5.17 20.05 -5.68
N PRO A 43 -6.46 19.89 -5.29
CA PRO A 43 -6.87 18.77 -4.46
C PRO A 43 -6.74 17.40 -5.14
N THR A 44 -6.83 17.31 -6.47
CA THR A 44 -6.68 16.06 -7.20
C THR A 44 -5.21 15.64 -7.26
N LEU A 45 -4.31 16.60 -7.49
CA LEU A 45 -2.86 16.36 -7.47
C LEU A 45 -2.37 15.92 -6.09
N GLU A 46 -2.82 16.59 -5.02
CA GLU A 46 -2.51 16.21 -3.64
C GLU A 46 -2.94 14.76 -3.33
N LEU A 47 -4.14 14.36 -3.79
CA LEU A 47 -4.63 12.98 -3.62
C LEU A 47 -3.81 11.95 -4.41
N ILE A 48 -3.33 12.31 -5.60
CA ILE A 48 -2.46 11.45 -6.41
C ILE A 48 -1.09 11.30 -5.75
N GLU A 49 -0.52 12.38 -5.21
CA GLU A 49 0.74 12.33 -4.45
C GLU A 49 0.59 11.51 -3.15
N GLU A 50 -0.49 11.72 -2.39
CA GLU A 50 -0.81 10.91 -1.20
C GLU A 50 -0.94 9.42 -1.58
N LEU A 51 -1.63 9.11 -2.68
CA LEU A 51 -1.78 7.73 -3.17
C LEU A 51 -0.44 7.09 -3.55
N ALA A 52 0.41 7.81 -4.27
CA ALA A 52 1.73 7.33 -4.68
C ALA A 52 2.61 7.01 -3.46
N ASN A 53 2.64 7.92 -2.48
CA ASN A 53 3.37 7.73 -1.23
C ASN A 53 2.86 6.53 -0.44
N LEU A 54 1.53 6.37 -0.32
CA LEU A 54 0.93 5.25 0.40
C LEU A 54 1.20 3.91 -0.30
N LYS A 55 1.16 3.86 -1.64
CA LYS A 55 1.53 2.66 -2.39
C LYS A 55 2.99 2.27 -2.16
N GLN A 56 3.91 3.25 -2.14
CA GLN A 56 5.32 2.99 -1.82
C GLN A 56 5.49 2.39 -0.41
N ILE A 57 4.82 2.97 0.59
CA ILE A 57 4.84 2.46 1.96
C ILE A 57 4.27 1.04 2.02
N PHE A 58 3.14 0.79 1.34
CA PHE A 58 2.50 -0.52 1.29
C PHE A 58 3.42 -1.59 0.72
N TYR A 59 4.06 -1.33 -0.43
CA TYR A 59 5.00 -2.28 -1.02
C TYR A 59 6.19 -2.56 -0.10
N GLY A 60 6.74 -1.54 0.57
CA GLY A 60 7.80 -1.73 1.56
C GLY A 60 7.37 -2.59 2.76
N LEU A 61 6.13 -2.45 3.23
CA LEU A 61 5.58 -3.31 4.29
C LEU A 61 5.42 -4.76 3.82
N ILE A 62 4.92 -4.97 2.60
CA ILE A 62 4.76 -6.32 2.02
C ILE A 62 6.12 -7.00 1.82
N GLU A 63 7.12 -6.28 1.33
CA GLU A 63 8.49 -6.80 1.19
C GLU A 63 9.04 -7.25 2.54
N ARG A 64 8.92 -6.41 3.58
CA ARG A 64 9.35 -6.75 4.95
C ARG A 64 8.61 -7.97 5.51
N ILE A 65 7.29 -8.08 5.28
CA ILE A 65 6.51 -9.25 5.69
C ILE A 65 7.01 -10.53 4.98
N ASN A 66 7.34 -10.43 3.69
CA ASN A 66 7.85 -11.57 2.92
C ASN A 66 9.26 -11.98 3.33
N LEU A 67 10.14 -11.02 3.66
CA LEU A 67 11.46 -11.31 4.24
C LEU A 67 11.33 -12.10 5.55
N LEU A 68 10.39 -11.73 6.42
CA LEU A 68 10.11 -12.46 7.67
C LEU A 68 9.52 -13.86 7.43
N LYS A 69 8.83 -14.08 6.30
CA LYS A 69 8.40 -15.44 5.89
C LYS A 69 9.60 -16.26 5.40
N SER A 70 10.48 -15.68 4.59
CA SER A 70 11.66 -16.33 4.03
C SER A 70 12.67 -16.73 5.11
N GLN A 71 12.88 -15.88 6.12
CA GLN A 71 13.76 -16.20 7.26
C GLN A 71 13.29 -17.42 8.07
N LYS A 72 12.00 -17.75 8.08
CA LYS A 72 11.51 -19.02 8.67
C LYS A 72 11.83 -20.26 7.83
N ALA A 73 12.14 -20.12 6.54
CA ALA A 73 12.51 -21.25 5.68
C ALA A 73 14.00 -21.64 5.82
N ILE A 74 14.86 -20.74 6.33
CA ILE A 74 16.32 -20.93 6.40
C ILE A 74 16.76 -21.72 7.66
N HIS A 75 15.82 -22.13 8.53
CA HIS A 75 16.13 -23.03 9.64
C HIS A 75 15.60 -24.45 9.41
N ARG A 76 16.17 -25.12 8.41
CA ARG A 76 16.48 -26.54 8.56
C ARG A 76 17.99 -26.65 8.50
N PRO A 77 18.70 -26.86 9.62
CA PRO A 77 20.02 -27.46 9.49
C PRO A 77 19.79 -28.74 8.70
N TYR A 78 20.50 -28.89 7.59
CA TYR A 78 20.78 -30.20 7.05
C TYR A 78 21.38 -30.95 8.24
N ALA A 79 20.56 -31.76 8.90
CA ALA A 79 21.04 -32.71 9.87
C ALA A 79 21.98 -33.60 9.07
N ALA A 80 23.28 -33.43 9.30
CA ALA A 80 24.26 -34.40 8.90
C ALA A 80 23.82 -35.76 9.43
N ILE A 81 23.59 -36.70 8.52
CA ILE A 81 23.94 -38.13 8.54
C ILE A 81 24.04 -38.54 7.07
#